data_AF-G3B0Y7-F1
#
_entry.id   AF-G3B0Y7-F1
#
_cell.length_a   1.000
_cell.length_b   1.000
_cell.length_c   1.000
_cell.angle_alpha   90.00
_cell.angle_beta   90.00
_cell.angle_gamma   90.00
#
_symmetry.space_group_name_H-M   'P 1'
#
loop_
_entity.id
_entity.type
_entity.pdbx_description
1 polymer ?
#
loop_
_entity_poly.entity_id
_entity_poly.type
_entity_poly.pdbx_seq_one_letter_code
_entity_poly.pdbx_strand_id
1 'polypeptide(L)'
;MSQFDQTELADSSFSEASPDRLSFKSAKSSTASSLIADYTGSRSKKDKVKPSFNYDLDVFKLCQKYLDEKNHHGLALIARQRGLPPFLRFKIWPVLLKYHPYVVKPSIQPDNEKKDSQITEEELRQMIKKDLNKYLIRLQYSRGGSINNQPKSRVEKQIFETLENSVVKFFLKWGKILKYDGALTWIALGLAEWFPPIAKTHWVLVGRDLSSTNNNSVKDMFTDYSNYMENIPELKSYLDKLVDDETISTMSFHDVYERLVLVLLHCPSNKLQSPGHRSKWSSNMLNNETLLNLPANGCSIEERVTFFIYIFKKLLPELAHYFSEEQILNKFGSNDDEWLIWWLKYCGSKVWSRLDRGKIWDLLLGFKFKTPGKDYNEQLRLDANLLSKLGNTDIFWSLSLDTFNSNSFINLANLNVSQEIYANEVEIPFPKVNPHVQLVFIAVALLKSKENTLIELDQHEIRQYLSRLPTNSYNLTNKYHIFKQKDPSGSLSVSPDLHNNMITNDSQENHSIDFMDNIINEAGELWRKWLWLENEQ
;
A
#
# COMPACT_ATOMS: atom_id res chain seq x y z
N MET A 1 -35.31 69.63 -11.80
CA MET A 1 -34.73 70.43 -12.90
C MET A 1 -33.44 69.72 -13.30
N SER A 2 -33.23 69.28 -14.54
CA SER A 2 -33.99 69.42 -15.81
C SER A 2 -33.95 68.08 -16.59
N GLN A 3 -35.05 67.62 -17.19
CA GLN A 3 -35.31 67.55 -18.66
C GLN A 3 -34.45 66.51 -19.43
N PHE A 4 -35.05 65.47 -20.05
CA PHE A 4 -35.65 65.41 -21.43
C PHE A 4 -34.56 65.52 -22.53
N ASP A 5 -34.62 64.88 -23.71
CA ASP A 5 -35.62 63.99 -24.36
C ASP A 5 -35.09 62.52 -24.44
N GLN A 6 -35.53 61.49 -25.21
CA GLN A 6 -36.38 61.29 -26.41
C GLN A 6 -35.79 61.81 -27.76
N THR A 7 -36.15 61.33 -28.96
CA THR A 7 -37.19 60.34 -29.39
C THR A 7 -36.63 59.05 -30.05
N GLU A 8 -37.08 58.68 -31.27
CA GLU A 8 -37.43 57.29 -31.68
C GLU A 8 -37.40 57.01 -33.23
N LEU A 9 -37.42 55.72 -33.64
CA LEU A 9 -37.73 55.14 -34.99
C LEU A 9 -36.64 55.21 -36.12
N ALA A 10 -36.65 54.41 -37.21
CA ALA A 10 -37.64 53.46 -37.76
C ALA A 10 -37.00 52.23 -38.48
N ASP A 11 -37.80 51.17 -38.72
CA ASP A 11 -37.51 50.03 -39.61
C ASP A 11 -37.76 50.35 -41.11
N SER A 12 -37.09 49.65 -42.03
CA SER A 12 -37.62 49.38 -43.38
C SER A 12 -36.95 48.18 -44.06
N SER A 13 -37.75 47.38 -44.78
CA SER A 13 -37.33 46.15 -45.47
C SER A 13 -37.79 46.16 -46.93
N PHE A 14 -37.09 45.48 -47.85
CA PHE A 14 -37.64 45.10 -49.16
C PHE A 14 -36.84 43.97 -49.85
N SER A 15 -37.48 43.27 -50.82
CA SER A 15 -36.95 42.17 -51.63
C SER A 15 -37.56 42.22 -53.06
N GLU A 16 -37.27 41.36 -54.06
CA GLU A 16 -36.58 40.06 -54.09
C GLU A 16 -36.05 39.77 -55.51
N ALA A 17 -35.07 38.89 -55.68
CA ALA A 17 -34.67 38.38 -57.00
C ALA A 17 -34.01 36.99 -56.98
N SER A 18 -34.54 36.10 -57.79
CA SER A 18 -34.06 34.76 -58.22
C SER A 18 -34.60 34.55 -59.66
N PRO A 19 -34.30 33.48 -60.43
CA PRO A 19 -33.62 32.21 -60.14
C PRO A 19 -32.36 32.04 -61.06
N ASP A 20 -31.75 30.88 -61.40
CA ASP A 20 -32.30 29.53 -61.66
C ASP A 20 -31.27 28.37 -61.63
N ARG A 21 -31.79 27.17 -61.32
CA ARG A 21 -31.47 25.78 -61.83
C ARG A 21 -30.05 25.45 -62.36
N LEU A 22 -29.39 24.33 -62.06
CA LEU A 22 -29.69 22.95 -61.54
C LEU A 22 -28.34 22.27 -61.14
N SER A 23 -28.18 21.18 -60.35
CA SER A 23 -29.08 20.32 -59.55
C SER A 23 -28.29 19.41 -58.53
N PHE A 24 -29.01 18.50 -57.86
CA PHE A 24 -28.65 17.17 -57.30
C PHE A 24 -27.16 16.70 -57.22
N LYS A 25 -26.69 16.03 -56.14
CA LYS A 25 -27.40 15.17 -55.15
C LYS A 25 -26.62 14.95 -53.83
N SER A 26 -27.34 14.90 -52.70
CA SER A 26 -27.12 14.01 -51.54
C SER A 26 -25.88 14.11 -50.60
N ALA A 27 -26.17 14.57 -49.36
CA ALA A 27 -25.83 13.97 -48.05
C ALA A 27 -24.55 14.34 -47.22
N LYS A 28 -24.85 14.97 -46.06
CA LYS A 28 -24.38 14.69 -44.68
C LYS A 28 -22.96 15.06 -44.21
N SER A 29 -22.94 16.06 -43.32
CA SER A 29 -22.26 16.08 -42.01
C SER A 29 -20.76 15.80 -41.95
N SER A 30 -19.96 16.86 -41.98
CA SER A 30 -18.53 16.84 -41.67
C SER A 30 -18.24 16.60 -40.17
N THR A 31 -17.52 15.53 -39.84
CA THR A 31 -16.82 15.36 -38.55
C THR A 31 -15.34 15.10 -38.86
N ALA A 32 -14.48 16.07 -38.58
CA ALA A 32 -13.07 16.03 -38.99
C ALA A 32 -12.20 15.33 -37.94
N SER A 33 -11.72 14.12 -38.24
CA SER A 33 -10.71 13.40 -37.44
C SER A 33 -9.99 12.32 -38.25
N SER A 34 -9.00 12.71 -39.04
CA SER A 34 -7.96 11.80 -39.55
C SER A 34 -6.76 12.54 -40.14
N LEU A 35 -5.64 12.54 -39.40
CA LEU A 35 -4.29 12.59 -39.97
C LEU A 35 -3.44 11.57 -39.22
N ILE A 36 -3.50 10.34 -39.68
CA ILE A 36 -2.52 9.30 -39.34
C ILE A 36 -1.34 9.52 -40.29
N ALA A 37 -0.13 9.60 -39.73
CA ALA A 37 1.10 9.64 -40.51
C ALA A 37 1.80 8.28 -40.39
N ASP A 38 1.84 7.52 -41.49
CA ASP A 38 2.58 6.27 -41.54
C ASP A 38 4.08 6.50 -41.39
N TYR A 39 4.76 5.59 -40.69
CA TYR A 39 6.22 5.55 -40.66
C TYR A 39 6.72 4.10 -40.71
N THR A 40 6.77 3.55 -41.92
CA THR A 40 7.23 2.19 -42.18
C THR A 40 8.75 2.11 -42.34
N GLY A 41 9.38 1.23 -41.56
CA GLY A 41 10.64 0.59 -41.98
C GLY A 41 11.96 1.19 -41.50
N SER A 42 12.40 0.80 -40.30
CA SER A 42 13.83 0.52 -40.04
C SER A 42 13.98 -0.51 -38.92
N ARG A 43 14.52 -1.67 -39.25
CA ARG A 43 14.43 -2.90 -38.43
C ARG A 43 15.72 -3.15 -37.65
N SER A 44 15.90 -2.51 -36.49
CA SER A 44 16.99 -2.84 -35.56
C SER A 44 16.47 -3.64 -34.36
N LYS A 45 16.68 -4.96 -34.38
CA LYS A 45 16.49 -5.80 -33.20
C LYS A 45 17.58 -5.50 -32.16
N LYS A 46 17.26 -4.61 -31.22
CA LYS A 46 17.79 -4.66 -29.85
C LYS A 46 16.60 -4.72 -28.93
N ASP A 47 16.16 -5.94 -28.64
CA ASP A 47 15.08 -6.20 -27.71
C ASP A 47 15.48 -5.65 -26.33
N LYS A 48 14.92 -4.48 -25.99
CA LYS A 48 15.07 -3.90 -24.66
C LYS A 48 14.47 -4.91 -23.70
N VAL A 49 15.30 -5.50 -22.84
CA VAL A 49 14.85 -6.46 -21.82
C VAL A 49 13.96 -5.70 -20.83
N LYS A 50 12.67 -5.60 -21.16
CA LYS A 50 11.60 -5.14 -20.29
C LYS A 50 11.68 -5.97 -18.99
N PRO A 51 11.51 -5.37 -17.81
CA PRO A 51 11.63 -6.08 -16.53
C PRO A 51 10.60 -7.22 -16.43
N SER A 52 11.05 -8.38 -15.95
CA SER A 52 10.23 -9.57 -15.78
C SER A 52 9.54 -9.56 -14.41
N PHE A 53 8.33 -8.99 -14.32
CA PHE A 53 7.40 -9.37 -13.27
C PHE A 53 7.03 -10.84 -13.45
N ASN A 54 7.03 -11.62 -12.36
CA ASN A 54 6.60 -13.01 -12.33
C ASN A 54 5.71 -13.24 -11.11
N TYR A 55 4.74 -14.14 -11.24
CA TYR A 55 3.77 -14.51 -10.20
C TYR A 55 3.29 -15.93 -10.49
N ASP A 56 3.01 -16.74 -9.47
CA ASP A 56 2.62 -18.13 -9.68
C ASP A 56 1.30 -18.22 -10.46
N LEU A 57 1.32 -18.96 -11.57
CA LEU A 57 0.22 -19.01 -12.52
C LEU A 57 -1.04 -19.68 -11.93
N ASP A 58 -0.89 -20.59 -10.97
CA ASP A 58 -2.02 -21.31 -10.38
C ASP A 58 -2.63 -20.52 -9.22
N VAL A 59 -1.80 -19.83 -8.42
CA VAL A 59 -2.27 -18.80 -7.48
C VAL A 59 -2.97 -17.66 -8.26
N PHE A 60 -2.49 -17.29 -9.45
CA PHE A 60 -3.15 -16.32 -10.31
C PHE A 60 -4.53 -16.79 -10.81
N LYS A 61 -4.64 -18.01 -11.36
CA LYS A 61 -5.94 -18.61 -11.74
C LYS A 61 -6.90 -18.68 -10.55
N LEU A 62 -6.37 -19.01 -9.37
CA LEU A 62 -7.13 -19.06 -8.12
C LEU A 62 -7.64 -17.67 -7.71
N CYS A 63 -6.85 -16.60 -7.90
CA CYS A 63 -7.33 -15.22 -7.77
C CYS A 63 -8.49 -14.91 -8.72
N GLN A 64 -8.40 -15.30 -10.01
CA GLN A 64 -9.49 -15.07 -10.97
C GLN A 64 -10.77 -15.80 -10.54
N LYS A 65 -10.68 -17.12 -10.30
CA LYS A 65 -11.80 -17.95 -9.80
C LYS A 65 -12.48 -17.31 -8.59
N TYR A 66 -11.71 -16.95 -7.56
CA TYR A 66 -12.28 -16.34 -6.36
C TYR A 66 -12.82 -14.93 -6.57
N LEU A 67 -12.36 -14.19 -7.59
CA LEU A 67 -12.90 -12.88 -7.94
C LEU A 67 -14.26 -13.02 -8.65
N ASP A 68 -14.35 -13.95 -9.59
CA ASP A 68 -15.56 -14.26 -10.36
C ASP A 68 -16.64 -14.90 -9.45
N GLU A 69 -16.26 -15.84 -8.57
CA GLU A 69 -17.09 -16.41 -7.49
C GLU A 69 -17.44 -15.41 -6.37
N LYS A 70 -16.79 -14.23 -6.35
CA LYS A 70 -16.88 -13.20 -5.29
C LYS A 70 -16.53 -13.77 -3.90
N ASN A 71 -15.65 -14.78 -3.89
CA ASN A 71 -15.13 -15.49 -2.74
C ASN A 71 -14.11 -14.65 -1.97
N HIS A 72 -14.63 -13.65 -1.27
CA HIS A 72 -13.91 -12.75 -0.38
C HIS A 72 -13.14 -13.47 0.76
N HIS A 73 -13.33 -14.76 1.04
CA HIS A 73 -12.47 -15.54 1.94
C HIS A 73 -11.20 -15.98 1.24
N GLY A 74 -11.33 -16.61 0.06
CA GLY A 74 -10.19 -17.03 -0.76
C GLY A 74 -9.28 -15.86 -1.16
N LEU A 75 -9.89 -14.75 -1.61
CA LEU A 75 -9.13 -13.52 -1.91
C LEU A 75 -8.36 -12.98 -0.70
N ALA A 76 -8.90 -13.10 0.52
CA ALA A 76 -8.25 -12.63 1.74
C ALA A 76 -7.07 -13.51 2.13
N LEU A 77 -7.20 -14.84 1.99
CA LEU A 77 -6.11 -15.78 2.22
C LEU A 77 -4.93 -15.52 1.28
N ILE A 78 -5.18 -15.35 -0.03
CA ILE A 78 -4.11 -15.08 -1.00
C ILE A 78 -3.45 -13.73 -0.72
N ALA A 79 -4.25 -12.67 -0.48
CA ALA A 79 -3.72 -11.35 -0.12
C ALA A 79 -2.81 -11.40 1.11
N ARG A 80 -3.19 -12.23 2.09
CA ARG A 80 -2.44 -12.37 3.34
C ARG A 80 -1.14 -13.16 3.17
N GLN A 81 -1.19 -14.39 2.66
CA GLN A 81 -0.01 -15.26 2.68
C GLN A 81 0.93 -14.98 1.50
N ARG A 82 0.43 -14.90 0.25
CA ARG A 82 1.29 -14.64 -0.93
C ARG A 82 1.34 -13.19 -1.37
N GLY A 83 0.32 -12.38 -1.08
CA GLY A 83 0.14 -11.03 -1.65
C GLY A 83 -0.52 -11.08 -3.03
N LEU A 84 -1.15 -9.97 -3.44
CA LEU A 84 -1.99 -9.94 -4.65
C LEU A 84 -1.20 -9.62 -5.92
N PRO A 85 -1.64 -10.13 -7.10
CA PRO A 85 -1.19 -9.63 -8.39
C PRO A 85 -1.41 -8.11 -8.45
N PRO A 86 -0.37 -7.28 -8.66
CA PRO A 86 -0.48 -5.84 -8.46
C PRO A 86 -1.55 -5.16 -9.34
N PHE A 87 -1.75 -5.69 -10.54
CA PHE A 87 -2.74 -5.24 -11.52
C PHE A 87 -4.18 -5.75 -11.25
N LEU A 88 -4.40 -6.59 -10.22
CA LEU A 88 -5.75 -6.96 -9.75
C LEU A 88 -6.17 -6.22 -8.47
N ARG A 89 -5.24 -5.53 -7.78
CA ARG A 89 -5.53 -4.79 -6.53
C ARG A 89 -6.72 -3.84 -6.67
N PHE A 90 -6.85 -3.17 -7.81
CA PHE A 90 -7.97 -2.26 -8.08
C PHE A 90 -9.37 -2.90 -7.96
N LYS A 91 -9.50 -4.21 -8.22
CA LYS A 91 -10.79 -4.92 -8.11
C LYS A 91 -10.90 -5.77 -6.86
N ILE A 92 -9.78 -6.33 -6.36
CA ILE A 92 -9.76 -7.16 -5.15
C ILE A 92 -9.84 -6.31 -3.87
N TRP A 93 -9.11 -5.20 -3.75
CA TRP A 93 -9.12 -4.37 -2.53
C TRP A 93 -10.53 -3.87 -2.14
N PRO A 94 -11.40 -3.39 -3.04
CA PRO A 94 -12.79 -3.07 -2.71
C PRO A 94 -13.58 -4.25 -2.15
N VAL A 95 -13.37 -5.47 -2.69
CA VAL A 95 -14.05 -6.69 -2.23
C VAL A 95 -13.57 -7.09 -0.83
N LEU A 96 -12.26 -6.98 -0.55
CA LEU A 96 -11.72 -7.21 0.80
C LEU A 96 -12.27 -6.18 1.79
N LEU A 97 -12.17 -4.90 1.46
CA LEU A 97 -12.62 -3.77 2.28
C LEU A 97 -14.12 -3.81 2.60
N LYS A 98 -14.96 -4.30 1.68
CA LYS A 98 -16.41 -4.47 1.89
C LYS A 98 -16.73 -5.37 3.09
N TYR A 99 -15.87 -6.34 3.40
CA TYR A 99 -16.07 -7.36 4.43
C TYR A 99 -14.95 -7.38 5.49
N HIS A 100 -14.10 -6.36 5.54
CA HIS A 100 -12.97 -6.32 6.47
C HIS A 100 -13.46 -6.09 7.92
N PRO A 101 -12.95 -6.82 8.93
CA PRO A 101 -13.42 -6.68 10.31
C PRO A 101 -13.44 -5.23 10.83
N TYR A 102 -12.42 -4.44 10.50
CA TYR A 102 -12.27 -3.05 10.95
C TYR A 102 -13.11 -2.04 10.15
N VAL A 103 -13.69 -2.46 9.02
CA VAL A 103 -14.68 -1.67 8.26
C VAL A 103 -16.10 -1.98 8.73
N VAL A 104 -16.38 -3.24 9.08
CA VAL A 104 -17.68 -3.67 9.65
C VAL A 104 -17.84 -3.19 11.10
N LYS A 105 -16.75 -3.13 11.86
CA LYS A 105 -16.69 -2.59 13.24
C LYS A 105 -15.52 -1.59 13.36
N PRO A 106 -15.68 -0.35 12.88
CA PRO A 106 -14.63 0.66 12.98
C PRO A 106 -14.38 1.08 14.42
N SER A 107 -13.10 1.24 14.75
CA SER A 107 -12.61 1.82 15.99
C SER A 107 -11.36 2.62 15.67
N ILE A 108 -11.32 3.87 16.10
CA ILE A 108 -10.24 4.83 15.86
C ILE A 108 -10.00 5.57 17.17
N GLN A 109 -8.74 5.86 17.49
CA GLN A 109 -8.36 6.67 18.65
C GLN A 109 -8.82 8.13 18.43
N PRO A 110 -9.56 8.75 19.37
CA PRO A 110 -9.82 10.18 19.32
C PRO A 110 -8.56 10.97 19.67
N ASP A 111 -8.34 12.12 19.03
CA ASP A 111 -7.24 13.00 19.40
C ASP A 111 -7.59 13.73 20.72
N ASN A 112 -6.80 13.47 21.77
CA ASN A 112 -7.11 13.82 23.17
C ASN A 112 -7.02 15.33 23.54
N GLU A 113 -6.80 16.21 22.56
CA GLU A 113 -6.63 17.63 22.80
C GLU A 113 -7.96 18.38 22.87
N LYS A 114 -7.96 19.54 23.55
CA LYS A 114 -9.10 20.47 23.49
C LYS A 114 -9.36 20.84 22.03
N LYS A 115 -10.63 21.01 21.67
CA LYS A 115 -11.02 21.47 20.35
C LYS A 115 -10.49 22.89 20.13
N ASP A 116 -9.53 23.01 19.23
CA ASP A 116 -9.19 24.28 18.59
C ASP A 116 -10.40 24.82 17.81
N SER A 117 -10.25 26.04 17.28
CA SER A 117 -11.23 26.64 16.36
C SER A 117 -11.65 25.66 15.26
N GLN A 118 -12.95 25.56 14.99
CA GLN A 118 -13.48 24.65 13.97
C GLN A 118 -12.88 25.00 12.60
N ILE A 119 -12.04 24.11 12.08
CA ILE A 119 -11.45 24.22 10.73
C ILE A 119 -12.60 24.29 9.72
N THR A 120 -12.69 25.37 8.95
CA THR A 120 -13.68 25.52 7.89
C THR A 120 -13.38 24.60 6.71
N GLU A 121 -14.37 24.29 5.88
CA GLU A 121 -14.15 23.43 4.70
C GLU A 121 -13.12 24.05 3.72
N GLU A 122 -13.07 25.38 3.61
CA GLU A 122 -12.11 26.06 2.73
C GLU A 122 -10.68 25.99 3.28
N GLU A 123 -10.47 26.21 4.59
CA GLU A 123 -9.15 25.99 5.22
C GLU A 123 -8.68 24.54 5.08
N LEU A 124 -9.58 23.57 5.32
CA LEU A 124 -9.33 22.15 5.11
C LEU A 124 -8.92 21.84 3.67
N ARG A 125 -9.64 22.39 2.67
CA ARG A 125 -9.30 22.26 1.25
C ARG A 125 -7.95 22.87 0.93
N GLN A 126 -7.60 24.02 1.49
CA GLN A 126 -6.29 24.65 1.31
C GLN A 126 -5.16 23.80 1.94
N MET A 127 -5.37 23.19 3.11
CA MET A 127 -4.43 22.25 3.73
C MET A 127 -4.22 21.00 2.85
N ILE A 128 -5.30 20.39 2.36
CA ILE A 128 -5.25 19.22 1.47
C ILE A 128 -4.55 19.56 0.14
N LYS A 129 -4.89 20.69 -0.50
CA LYS A 129 -4.21 21.18 -1.71
C LYS A 129 -2.71 21.40 -1.47
N LYS A 130 -2.32 21.95 -0.31
CA LYS A 130 -0.92 22.12 0.10
C LYS A 130 -0.20 20.77 0.24
N ASP A 131 -0.86 19.74 0.76
CA ASP A 131 -0.29 18.38 0.87
C ASP A 131 -0.21 17.65 -0.47
N LEU A 132 -1.23 17.74 -1.32
CA LEU A 132 -1.21 17.22 -2.70
C LEU A 132 -0.08 17.88 -3.53
N ASN A 133 0.15 19.18 -3.35
CA ASN A 133 1.26 19.89 -4.00
C ASN A 133 2.64 19.40 -3.51
N LYS A 134 2.79 18.98 -2.24
CA LYS A 134 4.06 18.36 -1.76
C LYS A 134 4.41 17.09 -2.54
N TYR A 135 3.41 16.32 -3.00
CA TYR A 135 3.64 15.13 -3.84
C TYR A 135 4.12 15.51 -5.26
N LEU A 136 3.47 16.50 -5.90
CA LEU A 136 3.91 17.01 -7.21
C LEU A 136 5.33 17.61 -7.15
N ILE A 137 5.63 18.37 -6.10
CA ILE A 137 6.96 18.94 -5.82
C ILE A 137 8.01 17.84 -5.69
N ARG A 138 7.74 16.79 -4.89
CA ARG A 138 8.64 15.64 -4.71
C ARG A 138 8.91 14.92 -6.02
N LEU A 139 7.88 14.64 -6.84
CA LEU A 139 8.05 14.05 -8.17
C LEU A 139 8.96 14.89 -9.07
N GLN A 140 8.95 16.22 -8.94
CA GLN A 140 9.75 17.12 -9.79
C GLN A 140 11.19 17.27 -9.30
N TYR A 141 11.44 17.29 -7.99
CA TYR A 141 12.80 17.22 -7.43
C TYR A 141 13.51 15.92 -7.84
N SER A 142 12.83 14.77 -7.77
CA SER A 142 13.34 13.48 -8.26
C SER A 142 13.58 13.41 -9.78
N ARG A 143 13.30 14.50 -10.52
CA ARG A 143 13.46 14.62 -11.98
C ARG A 143 14.38 15.78 -12.39
N GLY A 144 14.96 16.53 -11.45
CA GLY A 144 15.85 17.66 -11.72
C GLY A 144 15.23 18.79 -12.56
N GLY A 145 13.90 18.91 -12.57
CA GLY A 145 13.16 19.81 -13.47
C GLY A 145 12.73 21.13 -12.83
N SER A 146 12.34 22.09 -13.67
CA SER A 146 11.76 23.36 -13.22
C SER A 146 10.45 23.16 -12.44
N ILE A 147 10.37 23.76 -11.26
CA ILE A 147 9.32 23.57 -10.26
C ILE A 147 8.01 24.23 -10.73
N ASN A 148 7.03 23.41 -11.11
CA ASN A 148 5.70 23.81 -11.54
C ASN A 148 4.65 23.04 -10.72
N ASN A 149 4.13 23.69 -9.68
CA ASN A 149 3.30 23.08 -8.62
C ASN A 149 1.84 22.86 -9.03
N GLN A 150 1.57 22.46 -10.28
CA GLN A 150 0.22 22.33 -10.83
C GLN A 150 0.06 21.07 -11.70
N PRO A 151 -1.07 20.35 -11.61
CA PRO A 151 -1.37 19.24 -12.52
C PRO A 151 -1.49 19.73 -13.97
N LYS A 152 -0.81 19.07 -14.91
CA LYS A 152 -0.61 19.59 -16.28
C LYS A 152 -1.77 19.18 -17.20
N SER A 153 -2.14 17.92 -17.19
CA SER A 153 -3.21 17.36 -18.03
C SER A 153 -4.58 17.42 -17.36
N ARG A 154 -5.65 17.31 -18.18
CA ARG A 154 -7.04 17.21 -17.68
C ARG A 154 -7.24 15.98 -16.78
N VAL A 155 -6.63 14.85 -17.14
CA VAL A 155 -6.71 13.59 -16.38
C VAL A 155 -6.05 13.74 -15.01
N GLU A 156 -4.88 14.38 -14.93
CA GLU A 156 -4.24 14.67 -13.64
C GLU A 156 -5.11 15.61 -12.80
N LYS A 157 -5.64 16.71 -13.36
CA LYS A 157 -6.52 17.63 -12.63
C LYS A 157 -7.72 16.90 -12.00
N GLN A 158 -8.41 16.08 -12.80
CA GLN A 158 -9.57 15.30 -12.35
C GLN A 158 -9.20 14.25 -11.29
N ILE A 159 -8.01 13.63 -11.38
CA ILE A 159 -7.49 12.74 -10.33
C ILE A 159 -7.27 13.51 -9.03
N PHE A 160 -6.52 14.61 -9.04
CA PHE A 160 -6.21 15.39 -7.84
C PHE A 160 -7.46 15.99 -7.18
N GLU A 161 -8.43 16.46 -7.98
CA GLU A 161 -9.77 16.88 -7.51
C GLU A 161 -10.54 15.74 -6.84
N THR A 162 -10.46 14.52 -7.39
CA THR A 162 -11.09 13.34 -6.79
C THR A 162 -10.43 12.97 -5.45
N LEU A 163 -9.10 13.11 -5.34
CA LEU A 163 -8.40 12.90 -4.07
C LEU A 163 -8.81 13.94 -3.03
N GLU A 164 -8.80 15.23 -3.38
CA GLU A 164 -9.23 16.32 -2.50
C GLU A 164 -10.64 16.06 -1.95
N ASN A 165 -11.62 15.86 -2.83
CA ASN A 165 -13.02 15.65 -2.45
C ASN A 165 -13.20 14.36 -1.62
N SER A 166 -12.38 13.33 -1.84
CA SER A 166 -12.41 12.09 -1.05
C SER A 166 -11.87 12.28 0.37
N VAL A 167 -10.78 13.05 0.54
CA VAL A 167 -10.21 13.40 1.84
C VAL A 167 -11.14 14.35 2.61
N VAL A 168 -11.67 15.40 1.95
CA VAL A 168 -12.66 16.31 2.54
C VAL A 168 -13.89 15.53 3.03
N LYS A 169 -14.50 14.70 2.19
CA LYS A 169 -15.72 13.95 2.55
C LYS A 169 -15.49 12.93 3.66
N PHE A 170 -14.29 12.33 3.75
CA PHE A 170 -13.90 11.53 4.92
C PHE A 170 -13.80 12.39 6.18
N PHE A 171 -13.12 13.54 6.11
CA PHE A 171 -12.94 14.42 7.26
C PHE A 171 -14.25 15.04 7.75
N LEU A 172 -15.18 15.42 6.87
CA LEU A 172 -16.51 15.89 7.28
C LEU A 172 -17.33 14.83 8.04
N LYS A 173 -17.01 13.53 7.83
CA LYS A 173 -17.64 12.39 8.51
C LYS A 173 -16.94 12.00 9.83
N TRP A 174 -15.61 11.95 9.82
CA TRP A 174 -14.78 11.43 10.93
C TRP A 174 -14.06 12.51 11.76
N GLY A 175 -14.04 13.77 11.30
CA GLY A 175 -13.40 14.92 11.94
C GLY A 175 -14.02 15.38 13.27
N LYS A 176 -15.06 14.68 13.75
CA LYS A 176 -15.55 14.77 15.12
C LYS A 176 -14.71 13.97 16.13
N ILE A 177 -13.87 13.05 15.62
CA ILE A 177 -13.01 12.11 16.35
C ILE A 177 -11.53 12.45 16.07
N LEU A 178 -11.20 12.76 14.82
CA LEU A 178 -9.84 13.06 14.34
C LEU A 178 -9.62 14.55 14.05
N LYS A 179 -8.45 15.10 14.37
CA LYS A 179 -7.91 16.32 13.76
C LYS A 179 -7.44 16.03 12.32
N TYR A 180 -7.27 17.06 11.49
CA TYR A 180 -6.69 16.86 10.15
C TYR A 180 -5.17 16.67 10.25
N ASP A 181 -4.69 15.53 9.78
CA ASP A 181 -3.29 15.26 9.52
C ASP A 181 -3.09 15.07 8.01
N GLY A 182 -2.03 15.65 7.44
CA GLY A 182 -1.65 15.45 6.04
C GLY A 182 -1.42 13.98 5.66
N ALA A 183 -1.23 13.09 6.64
CA ALA A 183 -1.24 11.64 6.46
C ALA A 183 -2.49 11.10 5.77
N LEU A 184 -3.67 11.72 5.99
CA LEU A 184 -4.90 11.37 5.27
C LEU A 184 -4.73 11.55 3.76
N THR A 185 -4.16 12.69 3.36
CA THR A 185 -3.81 12.99 1.96
C THR A 185 -2.73 12.04 1.42
N TRP A 186 -1.75 11.63 2.23
CA TRP A 186 -0.77 10.60 1.83
C TRP A 186 -1.37 9.19 1.68
N ILE A 187 -2.40 8.83 2.44
CA ILE A 187 -3.14 7.58 2.22
C ILE A 187 -3.95 7.65 0.91
N ALA A 188 -4.59 8.79 0.60
CA ALA A 188 -5.29 8.99 -0.67
C ALA A 188 -4.35 8.88 -1.88
N LEU A 189 -3.19 9.55 -1.84
CA LEU A 189 -2.13 9.40 -2.84
C LEU A 189 -1.67 7.94 -2.95
N GLY A 190 -1.41 7.29 -1.81
CA GLY A 190 -0.90 5.91 -1.76
C GLY A 190 -1.89 4.86 -2.29
N LEU A 191 -3.20 5.13 -2.21
CA LEU A 191 -4.27 4.35 -2.83
C LEU A 191 -4.39 4.64 -4.34
N ALA A 192 -4.26 5.90 -4.75
CA ALA A 192 -4.35 6.31 -6.16
C ALA A 192 -3.21 5.76 -7.04
N GLU A 193 -2.15 5.20 -6.45
CA GLU A 193 -1.11 4.42 -7.13
C GLU A 193 -1.55 2.98 -7.50
N TRP A 194 -2.71 2.52 -7.00
CA TRP A 194 -3.20 1.13 -7.11
C TRP A 194 -4.70 0.98 -7.45
N PHE A 195 -5.54 1.96 -7.09
CA PHE A 195 -6.96 2.01 -7.42
C PHE A 195 -7.25 3.28 -8.23
N PRO A 196 -7.74 3.19 -9.48
CA PRO A 196 -8.01 4.35 -10.34
C PRO A 196 -8.99 5.35 -9.72
N PRO A 197 -8.63 6.64 -9.56
CA PRO A 197 -9.54 7.66 -9.03
C PRO A 197 -10.70 7.99 -9.98
N ILE A 198 -10.45 7.93 -11.29
CA ILE A 198 -11.49 8.10 -12.31
C ILE A 198 -12.12 6.73 -12.59
N ALA A 199 -13.41 6.59 -12.29
CA ALA A 199 -14.17 5.37 -12.52
C ALA A 199 -14.14 4.94 -13.99
N LYS A 200 -14.16 3.62 -14.24
CA LYS A 200 -14.04 3.00 -15.58
C LYS A 200 -12.78 3.43 -16.35
N THR A 201 -11.67 3.56 -15.63
CA THR A 201 -10.35 3.76 -16.22
C THR A 201 -9.30 2.90 -15.53
N HIS A 202 -8.13 2.79 -16.15
CA HIS A 202 -6.92 2.13 -15.64
C HIS A 202 -5.84 3.17 -15.26
N TRP A 203 -6.21 4.45 -15.13
CA TRP A 203 -5.30 5.57 -14.84
C TRP A 203 -4.99 5.67 -13.35
N VAL A 204 -3.72 5.48 -13.00
CA VAL A 204 -3.20 5.53 -11.62
C VAL A 204 -2.01 6.49 -11.53
N LEU A 205 -1.69 6.94 -10.32
CA LEU A 205 -0.48 7.71 -10.06
C LEU A 205 0.77 6.86 -10.31
N VAL A 206 1.84 7.49 -10.81
CA VAL A 206 3.11 6.81 -11.13
C VAL A 206 3.82 6.23 -9.90
N GLY A 207 3.61 6.82 -8.72
CA GLY A 207 4.36 6.56 -7.51
C GLY A 207 5.51 7.54 -7.30
N ARG A 208 5.68 8.01 -6.05
CA ARG A 208 6.66 9.06 -5.66
C ARG A 208 8.11 8.77 -6.12
N ASP A 209 8.47 7.49 -6.22
CA ASP A 209 9.84 7.01 -6.46
C ASP A 209 10.15 6.79 -7.97
N LEU A 210 9.16 6.95 -8.87
CA LEU A 210 9.32 6.60 -10.29
C LEU A 210 9.45 7.82 -11.23
N SER A 211 10.60 7.89 -11.90
CA SER A 211 10.94 8.85 -12.95
C SER A 211 10.36 8.43 -14.31
N SER A 212 9.08 8.73 -14.54
CA SER A 212 8.47 8.57 -15.87
C SER A 212 9.18 9.45 -16.91
N THR A 213 9.62 8.88 -18.02
CA THR A 213 10.33 9.59 -19.11
C THR A 213 9.58 10.80 -19.66
N ASN A 214 8.24 10.78 -19.59
CA ASN A 214 7.37 11.77 -20.21
C ASN A 214 6.88 12.85 -19.24
N ASN A 215 7.51 12.99 -18.06
CA ASN A 215 7.20 14.01 -17.05
C ASN A 215 5.77 14.02 -16.43
N ASN A 216 4.92 13.04 -16.74
CA ASN A 216 3.58 12.89 -16.14
C ASN A 216 3.63 12.45 -14.66
N SER A 217 2.55 12.71 -13.93
CA SER A 217 2.29 12.13 -12.60
C SER A 217 1.33 10.94 -12.63
N VAL A 218 0.72 10.66 -13.79
CA VAL A 218 -0.24 9.59 -14.05
C VAL A 218 0.29 8.63 -15.14
N LYS A 219 -0.03 7.35 -15.01
CA LYS A 219 0.24 6.30 -16.00
C LYS A 219 -0.91 5.29 -16.06
N ASP A 220 -0.88 4.46 -17.10
CA ASP A 220 -1.65 3.22 -17.16
C ASP A 220 -1.08 2.21 -16.15
N MET A 221 -1.95 1.62 -15.33
CA MET A 221 -1.63 0.57 -14.37
C MET A 221 -1.06 -0.70 -15.00
N PHE A 222 -1.48 -1.06 -16.22
CA PHE A 222 -1.11 -2.32 -16.86
C PHE A 222 0.25 -2.26 -17.58
N THR A 223 0.70 -1.07 -17.98
CA THR A 223 1.99 -0.84 -18.68
C THR A 223 3.18 -1.48 -17.97
N ASP A 224 3.26 -1.35 -16.64
CA ASP A 224 4.31 -1.94 -15.79
C ASP A 224 4.45 -3.47 -15.96
N TYR A 225 3.35 -4.15 -16.31
CA TYR A 225 3.19 -5.61 -16.30
C TYR A 225 2.98 -6.22 -17.69
N SER A 226 3.12 -5.40 -18.75
CA SER A 226 2.88 -5.78 -20.15
C SER A 226 3.54 -7.11 -20.55
N ASN A 227 4.80 -7.35 -20.16
CA ASN A 227 5.50 -8.64 -20.33
C ASN A 227 4.71 -9.87 -19.86
N TYR A 228 4.13 -9.80 -18.65
CA TYR A 228 3.43 -10.92 -18.04
C TYR A 228 2.07 -11.13 -18.72
N MET A 229 1.42 -10.04 -19.13
CA MET A 229 0.15 -10.05 -19.88
C MET A 229 0.31 -10.49 -21.34
N GLU A 230 1.48 -10.24 -21.95
CA GLU A 230 1.84 -10.71 -23.30
C GLU A 230 2.07 -12.23 -23.32
N ASN A 231 2.46 -12.84 -22.19
CA ASN A 231 2.76 -14.28 -22.07
C ASN A 231 1.58 -15.15 -21.60
N ILE A 232 0.48 -14.56 -21.11
CA ILE A 232 -0.71 -15.31 -20.66
C ILE A 232 -1.87 -15.06 -21.65
N PRO A 233 -2.36 -16.10 -22.36
CA PRO A 233 -3.47 -15.96 -23.29
C PRO A 233 -4.69 -15.30 -22.67
N GLU A 234 -5.36 -14.44 -23.45
CA GLU A 234 -6.59 -13.70 -23.12
C GLU A 234 -6.54 -12.75 -21.91
N LEU A 235 -5.47 -12.76 -21.09
CA LEU A 235 -5.38 -12.01 -19.84
C LEU A 235 -5.65 -10.51 -20.02
N LYS A 236 -5.11 -9.90 -21.08
CA LYS A 236 -5.42 -8.49 -21.37
C LYS A 236 -6.93 -8.26 -21.62
N SER A 237 -7.59 -9.13 -22.39
CA SER A 237 -9.03 -9.01 -22.65
C SER A 237 -9.88 -9.23 -21.39
N TYR A 238 -9.45 -10.13 -20.49
CA TYR A 238 -10.06 -10.29 -19.16
C TYR A 238 -9.93 -8.99 -18.34
N LEU A 239 -8.73 -8.40 -18.28
CA LEU A 239 -8.48 -7.18 -17.51
C LEU A 239 -9.21 -5.96 -18.07
N ASP A 240 -9.24 -5.79 -19.39
CA ASP A 240 -9.97 -4.70 -20.05
C ASP A 240 -11.48 -4.78 -19.70
N LYS A 241 -12.08 -5.98 -19.72
CA LYS A 241 -13.47 -6.21 -19.25
C LYS A 241 -13.64 -5.95 -17.75
N LEU A 242 -12.66 -6.32 -16.94
CA LEU A 242 -12.69 -6.19 -15.47
C LEU A 242 -12.68 -4.72 -15.00
N VAL A 243 -12.16 -3.79 -15.80
CA VAL A 243 -12.26 -2.34 -15.54
C VAL A 243 -13.72 -1.88 -15.52
N ASP A 244 -14.51 -2.32 -16.50
CA ASP A 244 -15.93 -1.93 -16.66
C ASP A 244 -16.93 -2.77 -15.84
N ASP A 245 -16.53 -3.94 -15.34
CA ASP A 245 -17.43 -4.86 -14.60
C ASP A 245 -17.90 -4.28 -13.25
N GLU A 246 -19.10 -3.70 -13.23
CA GLU A 246 -19.77 -3.22 -12.01
C GLU A 246 -20.27 -4.35 -11.09
N THR A 247 -20.40 -5.59 -11.58
CA THR A 247 -21.05 -6.68 -10.82
C THR A 247 -20.20 -7.17 -9.64
N ILE A 248 -18.87 -7.08 -9.72
CA ILE A 248 -17.94 -7.44 -8.64
C ILE A 248 -17.93 -6.35 -7.55
N SER A 249 -17.80 -5.10 -7.97
CA SER A 249 -17.79 -3.94 -7.06
C SER A 249 -18.15 -2.64 -7.78
N THR A 250 -19.10 -1.91 -7.20
CA THR A 250 -19.54 -0.57 -7.61
C THR A 250 -18.91 0.57 -6.77
N MET A 251 -17.93 0.26 -5.90
CA MET A 251 -17.34 1.26 -4.99
C MET A 251 -16.60 2.37 -5.74
N SER A 252 -16.90 3.63 -5.39
CA SER A 252 -16.14 4.80 -5.84
C SER A 252 -14.74 4.88 -5.19
N PHE A 253 -13.84 5.72 -5.72
CA PHE A 253 -12.55 5.99 -5.06
C PHE A 253 -12.74 6.41 -3.60
N HIS A 254 -13.70 7.29 -3.32
CA HIS A 254 -14.02 7.72 -1.96
C HIS A 254 -14.49 6.57 -1.06
N ASP A 255 -15.30 5.64 -1.59
CA ASP A 255 -15.75 4.45 -0.86
C ASP A 255 -14.61 3.52 -0.47
N VAL A 256 -13.64 3.34 -1.36
CA VAL A 256 -12.44 2.53 -1.11
C VAL A 256 -11.50 3.26 -0.16
N TYR A 257 -11.31 4.57 -0.35
CA TYR A 257 -10.47 5.43 0.48
C TYR A 257 -10.96 5.48 1.94
N GLU A 258 -12.25 5.76 2.19
CA GLU A 258 -12.78 5.74 3.56
C GLU A 258 -12.49 4.40 4.23
N ARG A 259 -12.85 3.30 3.57
CA ARG A 259 -12.72 1.95 4.14
C ARG A 259 -11.26 1.59 4.39
N LEU A 260 -10.34 1.97 3.50
CA LEU A 260 -8.91 1.81 3.71
C LEU A 260 -8.43 2.56 4.95
N VAL A 261 -8.80 3.84 5.11
CA VAL A 261 -8.40 4.63 6.29
C VAL A 261 -8.92 4.00 7.59
N LEU A 262 -10.12 3.39 7.59
CA LEU A 262 -10.64 2.64 8.75
C LEU A 262 -9.83 1.38 9.11
N VAL A 263 -9.12 0.77 8.14
CA VAL A 263 -8.18 -0.34 8.41
C VAL A 263 -6.84 0.18 8.89
N LEU A 264 -6.26 1.18 8.20
CA LEU A 264 -4.92 1.68 8.50
C LEU A 264 -4.86 2.47 9.83
N LEU A 265 -5.92 3.21 10.17
CA LEU A 265 -6.04 3.92 11.44
C LEU A 265 -6.80 3.12 12.51
N HIS A 266 -6.98 1.80 12.32
CA HIS A 266 -7.68 1.00 13.30
C HIS A 266 -6.96 1.04 14.65
N CYS A 267 -7.67 1.52 15.66
CA CYS A 267 -7.25 1.50 17.05
C CYS A 267 -8.43 1.02 17.90
N PRO A 268 -8.36 -0.18 18.49
CA PRO A 268 -9.37 -0.64 19.44
C PRO A 268 -9.29 0.21 20.72
N SER A 269 -10.45 0.53 21.29
CA SER A 269 -10.54 1.39 22.48
C SER A 269 -10.36 0.57 23.76
N ASN A 270 -9.36 0.94 24.57
CA ASN A 270 -9.10 0.33 25.88
C ASN A 270 -10.20 0.70 26.88
N LYS A 271 -11.21 -0.18 27.02
CA LYS A 271 -12.26 -0.11 28.05
C LYS A 271 -11.76 -0.12 29.50
N LEU A 272 -10.45 -0.35 29.70
CA LEU A 272 -9.77 -0.29 31.00
C LEU A 272 -9.43 1.13 31.47
N GLN A 273 -9.50 2.15 30.60
CA GLN A 273 -9.25 3.54 31.01
C GLN A 273 -10.48 4.17 31.68
N SER A 274 -10.63 3.92 32.98
CA SER A 274 -11.49 4.73 33.85
C SER A 274 -11.10 6.21 33.76
N PRO A 275 -12.07 7.15 33.65
CA PRO A 275 -11.82 8.55 33.28
C PRO A 275 -11.24 9.42 34.42
N GLY A 276 -10.05 9.05 34.91
CA GLY A 276 -9.34 9.74 35.99
C GLY A 276 -7.82 9.50 35.99
N HIS A 277 -7.37 8.29 35.65
CA HIS A 277 -5.93 7.99 35.58
C HIS A 277 -5.31 8.42 34.25
N ARG A 278 -4.83 9.67 34.21
CA ARG A 278 -3.75 10.03 33.29
C ARG A 278 -2.49 9.30 33.76
N SER A 279 -2.03 8.30 33.03
CA SER A 279 -0.65 7.86 33.15
C SER A 279 0.24 9.05 32.77
N LYS A 280 0.93 9.63 33.76
CA LYS A 280 2.11 10.44 33.45
C LYS A 280 3.07 9.54 32.68
N TRP A 281 3.73 10.09 31.67
CA TRP A 281 4.90 9.44 31.07
C TRP A 281 5.91 9.15 32.18
N SER A 282 6.06 7.88 32.53
CA SER A 282 7.10 7.36 33.40
C SER A 282 7.73 6.16 32.68
N SER A 283 9.05 6.09 32.67
CA SER A 283 9.84 5.00 32.06
C SER A 283 9.71 3.65 32.78
N ASN A 284 8.68 3.47 33.62
CA ASN A 284 8.37 2.21 34.26
C ASN A 284 7.60 1.35 33.26
N MET A 285 8.00 0.08 33.15
CA MET A 285 7.54 -0.86 32.13
C MET A 285 6.00 -0.99 32.12
N LEU A 286 5.43 -1.29 30.94
CA LEU A 286 4.10 -1.91 30.90
C LEU A 286 4.13 -3.16 31.80
N ASN A 287 3.08 -3.37 32.58
CA ASN A 287 2.88 -4.64 33.28
C ASN A 287 2.87 -5.79 32.26
N ASN A 288 3.52 -6.91 32.58
CA ASN A 288 3.71 -8.03 31.65
C ASN A 288 2.37 -8.52 31.06
N GLU A 289 1.29 -8.49 31.83
CA GLU A 289 -0.07 -8.80 31.34
C GLU A 289 -0.51 -7.95 30.14
N THR A 290 -0.17 -6.65 30.10
CA THR A 290 -0.50 -5.77 28.97
C THR A 290 0.40 -6.07 27.77
N LEU A 291 1.68 -6.39 27.98
CA LEU A 291 2.61 -6.83 26.92
C LEU A 291 2.17 -8.17 26.29
N LEU A 292 1.63 -9.09 27.09
CA LEU A 292 1.12 -10.39 26.63
C LEU A 292 -0.26 -10.29 25.96
N ASN A 293 -1.10 -9.31 26.33
CA ASN A 293 -2.41 -9.07 25.70
C ASN A 293 -2.34 -8.17 24.45
N LEU A 294 -1.27 -7.39 24.28
CA LEU A 294 -1.01 -6.52 23.13
C LEU A 294 -1.16 -7.26 21.77
N PRO A 295 -0.55 -8.45 21.56
CA PRO A 295 -0.67 -9.21 20.31
C PRO A 295 -2.09 -9.62 19.91
N ALA A 296 -3.01 -9.81 20.86
CA ALA A 296 -4.42 -10.09 20.56
C ALA A 296 -5.18 -8.79 20.28
N ASN A 297 -4.99 -7.78 21.14
CA ASN A 297 -5.85 -6.60 21.16
C ASN A 297 -5.45 -5.53 20.14
N GLY A 298 -4.18 -5.29 19.85
CA GLY A 298 -3.73 -4.32 18.84
C GLY A 298 -3.46 -2.90 19.36
N CYS A 299 -4.19 -2.45 20.39
CA CYS A 299 -3.83 -1.33 21.28
C CYS A 299 -3.63 0.07 20.63
N SER A 300 -3.34 1.07 21.48
CA SER A 300 -3.12 2.47 21.08
C SER A 300 -1.82 2.65 20.27
N ILE A 301 -1.64 3.82 19.63
CA ILE A 301 -0.37 4.09 18.95
C ILE A 301 0.80 4.24 19.93
N GLU A 302 0.57 4.82 21.11
CA GLU A 302 1.53 4.97 22.18
C GLU A 302 1.94 3.60 22.77
N GLU A 303 0.96 2.72 22.97
CA GLU A 303 1.19 1.33 23.40
C GLU A 303 1.98 0.54 22.34
N ARG A 304 1.62 0.66 21.06
CA ARG A 304 2.36 0.01 19.96
C ARG A 304 3.78 0.53 19.78
N VAL A 305 4.03 1.82 20.00
CA VAL A 305 5.40 2.38 19.98
C VAL A 305 6.20 1.92 21.19
N THR A 306 5.59 1.87 22.37
CA THR A 306 6.27 1.37 23.58
C THR A 306 6.61 -0.12 23.45
N PHE A 307 5.71 -0.91 22.86
CA PHE A 307 5.95 -2.29 22.47
C PHE A 307 7.06 -2.41 21.41
N PHE A 308 7.06 -1.56 20.37
CA PHE A 308 8.16 -1.52 19.39
C PHE A 308 9.52 -1.28 20.06
N ILE A 309 9.63 -0.32 20.99
CA ILE A 309 10.89 -0.06 21.72
C ILE A 309 11.31 -1.26 22.58
N TYR A 310 10.35 -1.97 23.20
CA TYR A 310 10.61 -3.20 23.96
C TYR A 310 11.13 -4.34 23.06
N ILE A 311 10.42 -4.64 21.97
CA ILE A 311 10.81 -5.68 21.00
C ILE A 311 12.15 -5.36 20.35
N PHE A 312 12.37 -4.11 19.94
CA PHE A 312 13.63 -3.65 19.36
C PHE A 312 14.81 -3.90 20.31
N LYS A 313 14.68 -3.50 21.59
CA LYS A 313 15.72 -3.71 22.62
C LYS A 313 15.95 -5.18 23.00
N LYS A 314 14.94 -6.06 22.92
CA LYS A 314 15.12 -7.50 23.16
C LYS A 314 15.64 -8.29 21.95
N LEU A 315 15.35 -7.86 20.72
CA LEU A 315 15.68 -8.64 19.51
C LEU A 315 16.93 -8.18 18.77
N LEU A 316 17.24 -6.88 18.80
CA LEU A 316 18.40 -6.23 18.18
C LEU A 316 19.13 -5.34 19.22
N PRO A 317 19.66 -5.90 20.33
CA PRO A 317 20.16 -5.10 21.45
C PRO A 317 21.35 -4.21 21.05
N GLU A 318 22.18 -4.62 20.10
CA GLU A 318 23.33 -3.86 19.59
C GLU A 318 22.86 -2.59 18.86
N LEU A 319 22.02 -2.73 17.84
CA LEU A 319 21.44 -1.59 17.11
C LEU A 319 20.58 -0.69 18.01
N ALA A 320 19.89 -1.27 18.99
CA ALA A 320 19.08 -0.52 19.95
C ALA A 320 19.94 0.23 21.01
N HIS A 321 21.15 -0.27 21.30
CA HIS A 321 22.15 0.46 22.09
C HIS A 321 22.67 1.65 21.30
N TYR A 322 23.10 1.46 20.05
CA TYR A 322 23.58 2.54 19.17
C TYR A 322 22.52 3.64 18.97
N PHE A 323 21.26 3.27 18.72
CA PHE A 323 20.14 4.23 18.66
C PHE A 323 19.96 5.02 19.96
N SER A 324 20.26 4.41 21.12
CA SER A 324 20.16 5.07 22.42
C SER A 324 21.32 6.05 22.65
N GLU A 325 22.51 5.81 22.07
CA GLU A 325 23.65 6.72 22.08
C GLU A 325 23.40 7.92 21.16
N GLU A 326 23.02 7.68 19.89
CA GLU A 326 22.62 8.68 18.88
C GLU A 326 21.31 9.43 19.22
N GLN A 327 20.72 9.22 20.40
CA GLN A 327 19.49 9.85 20.88
C GLN A 327 18.26 9.69 19.95
N ILE A 328 18.22 8.60 19.19
CA ILE A 328 17.09 8.18 18.36
C ILE A 328 16.01 7.57 19.25
N LEU A 329 14.73 7.88 19.01
CA LEU A 329 13.56 7.47 19.83
C LEU A 329 13.53 8.01 21.27
N ASN A 330 14.54 8.77 21.74
CA ASN A 330 14.56 9.33 23.09
C ASN A 330 13.56 10.47 23.32
N LYS A 331 12.87 10.97 22.27
CA LYS A 331 11.82 12.01 22.37
C LYS A 331 10.61 11.71 21.49
N PHE A 332 9.98 10.55 21.70
CA PHE A 332 8.70 10.22 21.06
C PHE A 332 7.65 11.34 21.29
N GLY A 333 6.96 11.75 20.21
CA GLY A 333 6.07 12.92 20.22
C GLY A 333 6.74 14.26 19.87
N SER A 334 8.06 14.28 19.67
CA SER A 334 8.73 15.40 18.96
C SER A 334 8.79 15.14 17.46
N ASN A 335 8.92 16.20 16.65
CA ASN A 335 8.96 16.14 15.18
C ASN A 335 10.11 15.27 14.63
N ASP A 336 11.15 15.04 15.44
CA ASP A 336 12.40 14.39 15.05
C ASP A 336 12.25 12.88 14.75
N ASP A 337 11.43 12.17 15.54
CA ASP A 337 11.18 10.73 15.43
C ASP A 337 9.86 10.42 14.69
N GLU A 338 9.35 11.37 13.88
CA GLU A 338 8.12 11.24 13.06
C GLU A 338 8.08 9.94 12.24
N TRP A 339 9.25 9.44 11.80
CA TRP A 339 9.36 8.27 10.92
C TRP A 339 8.63 7.05 11.49
N LEU A 340 8.69 6.79 12.80
CA LEU A 340 8.05 5.62 13.41
C LEU A 340 6.51 5.74 13.40
N ILE A 341 5.96 6.95 13.52
CA ILE A 341 4.53 7.22 13.32
C ILE A 341 4.12 6.92 11.88
N TRP A 342 4.95 7.30 10.89
CA TRP A 342 4.67 6.97 9.49
C TRP A 342 4.70 5.46 9.19
N TRP A 343 5.48 4.68 9.93
CA TRP A 343 5.52 3.22 9.80
C TRP A 343 4.32 2.57 10.53
N LEU A 344 4.10 2.87 11.82
CA LEU A 344 3.14 2.17 12.68
C LEU A 344 1.71 2.77 12.69
N LYS A 345 1.55 4.11 12.73
CA LYS A 345 0.23 4.76 12.71
C LYS A 345 -0.32 4.81 11.28
N TYR A 346 0.54 5.14 10.32
CA TYR A 346 0.16 5.42 8.93
C TYR A 346 0.56 4.33 7.93
N CYS A 347 0.97 3.14 8.41
CA CYS A 347 1.18 1.93 7.61
C CYS A 347 2.04 2.18 6.35
N GLY A 348 3.10 2.97 6.51
CA GLY A 348 4.06 3.33 5.45
C GLY A 348 3.60 4.36 4.42
N SER A 349 2.41 4.97 4.56
CA SER A 349 1.71 5.74 3.50
C SER A 349 2.58 6.72 2.69
N LYS A 350 3.43 7.49 3.38
CA LYS A 350 4.34 8.52 2.85
C LYS A 350 5.77 8.03 2.60
N VAL A 351 6.18 6.93 3.26
CA VAL A 351 7.59 6.61 3.55
C VAL A 351 8.11 5.33 2.90
N TRP A 352 7.27 4.31 2.68
CA TRP A 352 7.62 3.10 1.93
C TRP A 352 7.34 3.26 0.43
N SER A 353 7.97 2.43 -0.41
CA SER A 353 7.76 2.49 -1.86
C SER A 353 6.34 2.10 -2.28
N ARG A 354 5.98 2.40 -3.53
CA ARG A 354 4.73 1.93 -4.15
C ARG A 354 4.51 0.43 -3.98
N LEU A 355 5.56 -0.37 -4.20
CA LEU A 355 5.49 -1.83 -4.18
C LEU A 355 5.41 -2.37 -2.75
N ASP A 356 6.30 -1.93 -1.87
CA ASP A 356 6.38 -2.39 -0.47
C ASP A 356 5.08 -2.10 0.27
N ARG A 357 4.59 -0.86 0.14
CA ARG A 357 3.33 -0.43 0.72
C ARG A 357 2.15 -1.21 0.15
N GLY A 358 2.16 -1.52 -1.14
CA GLY A 358 1.16 -2.38 -1.77
C GLY A 358 1.14 -3.80 -1.18
N LYS A 359 2.31 -4.42 -0.97
CA LYS A 359 2.44 -5.75 -0.35
C LYS A 359 1.99 -5.75 1.13
N ILE A 360 2.39 -4.73 1.91
CA ILE A 360 1.94 -4.63 3.31
C ILE A 360 0.44 -4.34 3.38
N TRP A 361 -0.12 -3.53 2.49
CA TRP A 361 -1.57 -3.32 2.46
C TRP A 361 -2.34 -4.58 2.04
N ASP A 362 -1.80 -5.44 1.16
CA ASP A 362 -2.39 -6.77 0.92
C ASP A 362 -2.44 -7.62 2.22
N LEU A 363 -1.34 -7.65 3.00
CA LEU A 363 -1.25 -8.36 4.29
C LEU A 363 -2.28 -7.86 5.31
N LEU A 364 -2.48 -6.53 5.41
CA LEU A 364 -3.46 -5.89 6.29
C LEU A 364 -4.91 -6.14 5.84
N LEU A 365 -5.18 -6.04 4.53
CA LEU A 365 -6.52 -6.22 3.95
C LEU A 365 -6.95 -7.68 3.87
N GLY A 366 -6.00 -8.62 3.88
CA GLY A 366 -6.26 -10.06 4.02
C GLY A 366 -6.60 -10.52 5.44
N PHE A 367 -6.50 -9.66 6.46
CA PHE A 367 -6.75 -10.03 7.86
C PHE A 367 -8.22 -10.42 8.14
N LYS A 368 -8.43 -11.65 8.62
CA LYS A 368 -9.73 -12.18 9.06
C LYS A 368 -9.59 -13.18 10.21
N PHE A 369 -10.53 -13.11 11.15
CA PHE A 369 -10.69 -14.13 12.19
C PHE A 369 -11.37 -15.40 11.63
N LYS A 370 -10.96 -16.58 12.11
CA LYS A 370 -11.69 -17.85 11.90
C LYS A 370 -13.07 -17.71 12.54
N THR A 371 -14.16 -17.81 11.77
CA THR A 371 -15.52 -17.77 12.33
C THR A 371 -15.85 -19.15 12.92
N PRO A 372 -16.25 -19.26 14.20
CA PRO A 372 -16.67 -20.52 14.78
C PRO A 372 -17.85 -21.14 14.01
N GLY A 373 -17.85 -22.46 13.84
CA GLY A 373 -18.92 -23.19 13.16
C GLY A 373 -19.01 -23.00 11.65
N LYS A 374 -18.02 -22.37 10.99
CA LYS A 374 -17.87 -22.41 9.54
C LYS A 374 -16.79 -23.40 9.15
N ASP A 375 -17.12 -24.38 8.31
CA ASP A 375 -16.10 -25.03 7.51
C ASP A 375 -15.63 -24.06 6.41
N TYR A 376 -14.32 -23.97 6.24
CA TYR A 376 -13.68 -23.20 5.19
C TYR A 376 -13.09 -24.09 4.09
N ASN A 377 -12.95 -25.39 4.30
CA ASN A 377 -12.46 -26.32 3.27
C ASN A 377 -13.47 -26.44 2.12
N GLU A 378 -14.77 -26.60 2.41
CA GLU A 378 -15.84 -26.51 1.40
C GLU A 378 -15.91 -25.14 0.68
N GLN A 379 -15.58 -24.04 1.38
CA GLN A 379 -15.65 -22.68 0.85
C GLN A 379 -14.45 -22.29 -0.02
N LEU A 380 -13.24 -22.79 0.28
CA LEU A 380 -12.03 -22.46 -0.48
C LEU A 380 -11.73 -23.53 -1.54
N ARG A 381 -11.96 -24.81 -1.24
CA ARG A 381 -11.71 -25.95 -2.14
C ARG A 381 -10.25 -25.97 -2.61
N LEU A 382 -9.34 -25.85 -1.65
CA LEU A 382 -7.89 -25.95 -1.85
C LEU A 382 -7.48 -27.41 -1.70
N ASP A 383 -6.63 -27.88 -2.62
CA ASP A 383 -5.79 -29.04 -2.36
C ASP A 383 -4.51 -28.63 -1.62
N ALA A 384 -3.77 -29.62 -1.10
CA ALA A 384 -2.54 -29.39 -0.35
C ALA A 384 -1.41 -28.74 -1.19
N ASN A 385 -1.46 -28.84 -2.52
CA ASN A 385 -0.45 -28.31 -3.43
C ASN A 385 -0.72 -26.83 -3.77
N LEU A 386 -1.99 -26.42 -3.82
CA LEU A 386 -2.38 -25.02 -3.81
C LEU A 386 -2.13 -24.35 -2.45
N LEU A 387 -2.32 -25.07 -1.33
CA LEU A 387 -1.99 -24.51 -0.02
C LEU A 387 -0.47 -24.37 0.21
N SER A 388 0.35 -25.31 -0.26
CA SER A 388 1.81 -25.20 -0.16
C SER A 388 2.34 -24.01 -0.97
N LYS A 389 1.80 -23.76 -2.17
CA LYS A 389 2.05 -22.55 -2.97
C LYS A 389 1.64 -21.24 -2.29
N LEU A 390 0.71 -21.29 -1.32
CA LEU A 390 0.32 -20.15 -0.50
C LEU A 390 1.15 -20.01 0.78
N GLY A 391 1.74 -21.09 1.30
CA GLY A 391 2.67 -21.07 2.43
C GLY A 391 2.39 -22.05 3.57
N ASN A 392 1.37 -22.91 3.46
CA ASN A 392 0.88 -23.84 4.51
C ASN A 392 0.36 -23.19 5.80
N THR A 393 1.18 -22.42 6.50
CA THR A 393 0.86 -21.77 7.79
C THR A 393 0.71 -20.26 7.63
N ASP A 394 0.15 -19.58 8.64
CA ASP A 394 0.12 -18.11 8.67
C ASP A 394 1.52 -17.58 9.00
N ILE A 395 2.04 -16.54 8.34
CA ILE A 395 3.43 -16.10 8.58
C ILE A 395 3.70 -15.77 10.06
N PHE A 396 2.69 -15.26 10.79
CA PHE A 396 2.75 -14.96 12.22
C PHE A 396 2.17 -16.08 13.11
N TRP A 397 2.23 -17.33 12.63
CA TRP A 397 1.87 -18.50 13.43
C TRP A 397 2.79 -18.68 14.65
N SER A 398 2.23 -19.33 15.66
CA SER A 398 2.92 -19.88 16.82
C SER A 398 2.39 -21.29 17.09
N LEU A 399 3.16 -22.12 17.81
CA LEU A 399 2.72 -23.42 18.31
C LEU A 399 1.69 -23.23 19.45
N SER A 400 0.47 -22.84 19.06
CA SER A 400 -0.72 -22.75 19.92
C SER A 400 -0.64 -21.76 21.09
N LEU A 401 -1.32 -20.61 20.95
CA LEU A 401 -1.65 -19.73 22.09
C LEU A 401 -2.59 -20.44 23.10
N ASP A 402 -3.23 -21.53 22.66
CA ASP A 402 -4.23 -22.29 23.40
C ASP A 402 -3.58 -23.28 24.41
N THR A 403 -2.27 -23.56 24.27
CA THR A 403 -1.50 -24.43 25.19
C THR A 403 -1.07 -23.71 26.47
N PHE A 404 -1.08 -22.38 26.49
CA PHE A 404 -0.54 -21.52 27.56
C PHE A 404 -1.24 -21.70 28.93
N ASN A 405 -2.38 -22.38 29.00
CA ASN A 405 -3.08 -22.73 30.24
C ASN A 405 -2.75 -24.15 30.77
N SER A 406 -1.75 -24.85 30.22
CA SER A 406 -1.42 -26.22 30.64
C SER A 406 0.09 -26.51 30.65
N ASN A 407 0.61 -26.98 31.79
CA ASN A 407 2.03 -27.29 32.01
C ASN A 407 2.48 -28.53 31.21
N SER A 408 2.70 -28.39 29.90
CA SER A 408 2.91 -29.52 28.98
C SER A 408 3.99 -29.35 27.90
N PHE A 409 4.84 -28.30 27.98
CA PHE A 409 5.96 -28.08 27.05
C PHE A 409 6.94 -29.29 26.95
N ILE A 410 7.03 -30.11 27.99
CA ILE A 410 7.96 -31.27 28.08
C ILE A 410 7.65 -32.37 27.04
N ASN A 411 6.40 -32.48 26.54
CA ASN A 411 6.03 -33.57 25.64
C ASN A 411 6.37 -33.35 24.15
N LEU A 412 6.81 -32.14 23.75
CA LEU A 412 7.10 -31.85 22.33
C LEU A 412 8.32 -32.59 21.77
N ALA A 413 9.21 -33.11 22.62
CA ALA A 413 10.31 -33.98 22.21
C ALA A 413 9.87 -35.38 21.72
N ASN A 414 8.63 -35.80 22.02
CA ASN A 414 8.13 -37.15 21.76
C ASN A 414 7.13 -37.24 20.58
N LEU A 415 6.87 -36.14 19.86
CA LEU A 415 5.85 -36.08 18.80
C LEU A 415 6.23 -36.76 17.47
N ASN A 416 7.23 -37.66 17.48
CA ASN A 416 7.52 -38.58 16.39
C ASN A 416 6.66 -39.86 16.39
N VAL A 417 5.73 -40.03 17.35
CA VAL A 417 4.86 -41.22 17.45
C VAL A 417 3.38 -40.85 17.63
N SER A 418 2.80 -40.19 16.63
CA SER A 418 1.33 -40.10 16.39
C SER A 418 1.02 -39.57 14.98
N GLN A 419 1.77 -40.02 13.95
CA GLN A 419 1.58 -39.55 12.56
C GLN A 419 0.48 -40.32 11.80
N GLU A 420 -0.16 -41.29 12.44
CA GLU A 420 -1.28 -42.07 11.91
C GLU A 420 -2.57 -41.74 12.67
N ILE A 421 -3.29 -40.69 12.24
CA ILE A 421 -4.75 -40.47 12.33
C ILE A 421 -5.06 -39.07 11.73
N TYR A 422 -6.09 -38.97 10.88
CA TYR A 422 -6.52 -37.74 10.14
C TYR A 422 -5.57 -37.16 9.07
N ALA A 423 -4.95 -37.99 8.23
CA ALA A 423 -4.06 -37.55 7.13
C ALA A 423 -4.76 -36.85 5.91
N ASN A 424 -6.03 -36.46 6.01
CA ASN A 424 -6.84 -36.00 4.87
C ASN A 424 -7.48 -34.60 5.01
N GLU A 425 -7.42 -33.95 6.17
CA GLU A 425 -7.97 -32.59 6.33
C GLU A 425 -6.87 -31.52 6.21
N VAL A 426 -7.06 -30.61 5.25
CA VAL A 426 -6.20 -29.45 5.04
C VAL A 426 -6.55 -28.39 6.10
N GLU A 427 -5.62 -28.03 6.99
CA GLU A 427 -5.86 -26.89 7.89
C GLU A 427 -5.59 -25.56 7.18
N ILE A 428 -6.65 -24.77 6.98
CA ILE A 428 -6.54 -23.42 6.41
C ILE A 428 -5.98 -22.46 7.48
N PRO A 429 -4.86 -21.75 7.20
CA PRO A 429 -4.25 -20.86 8.18
C PRO A 429 -5.05 -19.58 8.39
N PHE A 430 -5.29 -19.23 9.65
CA PHE A 430 -5.89 -17.97 10.09
C PHE A 430 -4.95 -17.23 11.05
N PRO A 431 -4.86 -15.88 10.95
CA PRO A 431 -4.05 -15.10 11.87
C PRO A 431 -4.58 -15.14 13.30
N LYS A 432 -3.69 -15.45 14.25
CA LYS A 432 -3.93 -15.29 15.70
C LYS A 432 -3.44 -13.92 16.23
N VAL A 433 -2.47 -13.29 15.56
CA VAL A 433 -1.89 -11.99 15.95
C VAL A 433 -2.61 -10.83 15.25
N ASN A 434 -2.81 -9.72 15.96
CA ASN A 434 -3.38 -8.49 15.41
C ASN A 434 -2.47 -7.87 14.33
N PRO A 435 -3.01 -7.47 13.15
CA PRO A 435 -2.21 -6.93 12.04
C PRO A 435 -1.41 -5.68 12.41
N HIS A 436 -1.91 -4.84 13.33
CA HIS A 436 -1.18 -3.66 13.81
C HIS A 436 -0.02 -3.96 14.76
N VAL A 437 0.04 -5.18 15.30
CA VAL A 437 1.21 -5.71 16.02
C VAL A 437 2.16 -6.44 15.05
N GLN A 438 1.65 -7.10 14.01
CA GLN A 438 2.49 -7.64 12.93
C GLN A 438 3.36 -6.53 12.29
N LEU A 439 2.82 -5.32 12.14
CA LEU A 439 3.58 -4.14 11.70
C LEU A 439 4.77 -3.77 12.61
N VAL A 440 4.71 -4.06 13.92
CA VAL A 440 5.84 -3.82 14.85
C VAL A 440 7.01 -4.73 14.51
N PHE A 441 6.76 -6.03 14.30
CA PHE A 441 7.80 -6.98 13.91
C PHE A 441 8.32 -6.73 12.49
N ILE A 442 7.46 -6.27 11.57
CA ILE A 442 7.87 -5.85 10.22
C ILE A 442 8.78 -4.60 10.28
N ALA A 443 8.51 -3.67 11.19
CA ALA A 443 9.40 -2.52 11.43
C ALA A 443 10.76 -2.96 11.98
N VAL A 444 10.81 -3.91 12.93
CA VAL A 444 12.08 -4.44 13.46
C VAL A 444 12.84 -5.27 12.41
N ALA A 445 12.15 -6.06 11.57
CA ALA A 445 12.75 -6.78 10.44
C ALA A 445 13.35 -5.81 9.39
N LEU A 446 12.68 -4.69 9.10
CA LEU A 446 13.23 -3.63 8.25
C LEU A 446 14.51 -3.02 8.84
N LEU A 447 14.56 -2.75 10.14
CA LEU A 447 15.79 -2.27 10.81
C LEU A 447 16.92 -3.31 10.73
N LYS A 448 16.65 -4.57 11.09
CA LYS A 448 17.62 -5.68 10.97
C LYS A 448 18.20 -5.78 9.56
N SER A 449 17.36 -5.66 8.53
CA SER A 449 17.80 -5.72 7.12
C SER A 449 18.72 -4.58 6.67
N LYS A 450 18.90 -3.55 7.51
CA LYS A 450 19.73 -2.36 7.28
C LYS A 450 20.68 -2.06 8.45
N GLU A 451 20.85 -2.99 9.38
CA GLU A 451 21.64 -2.83 10.61
C GLU A 451 23.06 -2.29 10.33
N ASN A 452 23.81 -2.95 9.45
CA ASN A 452 25.15 -2.49 9.05
C ASN A 452 25.16 -1.04 8.53
N THR A 453 24.19 -0.67 7.66
CA THR A 453 24.08 0.70 7.14
C THR A 453 23.65 1.69 8.21
N LEU A 454 22.81 1.30 9.17
CA LEU A 454 22.32 2.18 10.22
C LEU A 454 23.38 2.48 11.29
N ILE A 455 24.38 1.60 11.45
CA ILE A 455 25.54 1.79 12.36
C ILE A 455 26.61 2.70 11.72
N GLU A 456 26.56 2.94 10.41
CA GLU A 456 27.48 3.82 9.66
C GLU A 456 27.00 5.29 9.58
N LEU A 457 25.79 5.62 10.06
CA LEU A 457 25.10 6.90 9.85
C LEU A 457 24.89 7.68 11.15
N ASP A 458 25.03 9.01 11.12
CA ASP A 458 24.76 9.85 12.29
C ASP A 458 23.25 10.00 12.62
N GLN A 459 22.92 10.56 13.78
CA GLN A 459 21.54 10.88 14.20
C GLN A 459 20.66 11.50 13.10
N HIS A 460 21.17 12.47 12.34
CA HIS A 460 20.42 13.17 11.31
C HIS A 460 20.24 12.28 10.07
N GLU A 461 21.29 11.57 9.67
CA GLU A 461 21.28 10.65 8.55
C GLU A 461 20.36 9.45 8.80
N ILE A 462 20.37 8.84 9.99
CA ILE A 462 19.42 7.80 10.43
C ILE A 462 17.98 8.30 10.26
N ARG A 463 17.65 9.49 10.81
CA ARG A 463 16.30 10.07 10.73
C ARG A 463 15.89 10.37 9.29
N GLN A 464 16.82 10.84 8.45
CA GLN A 464 16.58 11.06 7.02
C GLN A 464 16.36 9.74 6.27
N TYR A 465 17.15 8.71 6.56
CA TYR A 465 17.10 7.39 5.94
C TYR A 465 15.79 6.66 6.27
N LEU A 466 15.41 6.58 7.54
CA LEU A 466 14.16 5.93 7.98
C LEU A 466 12.90 6.69 7.51
N SER A 467 13.02 8.01 7.28
CA SER A 467 11.99 8.83 6.63
C SER A 467 11.88 8.63 5.11
N ARG A 468 12.88 8.00 4.48
CA ARG A 468 12.99 7.83 3.01
C ARG A 468 13.70 6.52 2.65
N LEU A 469 13.20 5.38 3.15
CA LEU A 469 13.80 4.07 2.86
C LEU A 469 14.00 3.88 1.34
N PRO A 470 15.22 3.48 0.89
CA PRO A 470 15.49 3.28 -0.52
C PRO A 470 14.75 2.07 -1.06
N THR A 471 14.28 2.16 -2.31
CA THR A 471 13.46 1.12 -2.95
C THR A 471 14.30 -0.10 -3.29
N ASN A 472 14.33 -1.12 -2.42
CA ASN A 472 15.03 -2.38 -2.67
C ASN A 472 14.19 -3.34 -3.54
N SER A 473 12.86 -3.29 -3.40
CA SER A 473 11.90 -4.01 -4.24
C SER A 473 11.97 -3.53 -5.70
N TYR A 474 12.29 -4.44 -6.63
CA TYR A 474 12.26 -4.22 -8.09
C TYR A 474 12.77 -2.84 -8.55
N ASN A 475 14.09 -2.65 -8.53
CA ASN A 475 14.76 -1.51 -9.19
C ASN A 475 14.62 -1.58 -10.72
N LEU A 476 13.44 -1.18 -11.20
CA LEU A 476 13.06 -1.04 -12.62
C LEU A 476 14.08 -0.22 -13.42
N THR A 477 14.73 0.73 -12.75
CA THR A 477 15.55 1.79 -13.34
C THR A 477 17.06 1.49 -13.30
N ASN A 478 17.58 0.79 -12.28
CA ASN A 478 19.03 0.72 -12.07
C ASN A 478 19.77 -0.08 -13.17
N LYS A 479 19.14 -1.11 -13.76
CA LYS A 479 19.70 -1.78 -14.96
C LYS A 479 19.87 -0.81 -16.14
N TYR A 480 19.00 0.19 -16.30
CA TYR A 480 19.12 1.17 -17.39
C TYR A 480 20.26 2.17 -17.21
N HIS A 481 20.73 2.40 -15.97
CA HIS A 481 21.92 3.24 -15.72
C HIS A 481 23.22 2.43 -15.84
N ILE A 482 23.27 1.20 -15.33
CA ILE A 482 24.44 0.30 -15.47
C ILE A 482 24.78 0.07 -16.95
N PHE A 483 23.78 -0.12 -17.83
CA PHE A 483 24.01 -0.28 -19.27
C PHE A 483 24.36 1.03 -20.02
N LYS A 484 24.36 2.20 -19.35
CA LYS A 484 24.76 3.50 -19.94
C LYS A 484 26.19 3.91 -19.62
N GLN A 485 26.87 3.28 -18.66
CA GLN A 485 28.27 3.55 -18.32
C GLN A 485 29.26 2.55 -18.94
N LYS A 486 28.84 1.84 -20.00
CA LYS A 486 29.77 1.09 -20.87
C LYS A 486 30.18 1.96 -22.06
N ASP A 487 31.22 2.76 -21.86
CA ASP A 487 31.97 3.35 -22.97
C ASP A 487 32.67 2.25 -23.81
N PRO A 488 32.93 2.49 -25.12
CA PRO A 488 33.47 1.45 -26.00
C PRO A 488 34.97 1.14 -25.80
N SER A 489 35.69 2.02 -25.11
CA SER A 489 37.13 1.90 -24.85
C SER A 489 37.40 1.06 -23.59
N GLY A 490 37.88 -0.17 -23.78
CA GLY A 490 38.07 -1.11 -22.68
C GLY A 490 39.24 -0.76 -21.75
N SER A 491 38.93 -0.50 -20.48
CA SER A 491 39.82 -0.68 -19.33
C SER A 491 39.03 -1.30 -18.18
N LEU A 492 39.66 -2.19 -17.40
CA LEU A 492 39.03 -2.75 -16.19
C LEU A 492 39.41 -1.89 -14.99
N SER A 493 38.44 -1.15 -14.45
CA SER A 493 38.46 -0.65 -13.08
C SER A 493 37.25 -1.23 -12.34
N VAL A 494 37.46 -2.33 -11.62
CA VAL A 494 36.43 -2.94 -10.77
C VAL A 494 36.41 -2.21 -9.43
N SER A 495 35.44 -1.31 -9.24
CA SER A 495 35.13 -0.77 -7.90
C SER A 495 34.54 -1.89 -7.04
N PRO A 496 34.99 -2.10 -5.77
CA PRO A 496 34.55 -3.26 -4.98
C PRO A 496 33.10 -3.21 -4.47
N ASP A 497 32.53 -2.01 -4.38
CA ASP A 497 31.54 -1.65 -3.35
C ASP A 497 30.07 -2.01 -3.67
N LEU A 498 29.86 -3.18 -4.29
CA LEU A 498 28.54 -3.67 -4.70
C LEU A 498 28.27 -5.14 -4.38
N HIS A 499 29.09 -5.77 -3.53
CA HIS A 499 28.94 -7.19 -3.17
C HIS A 499 28.23 -7.48 -1.82
N ASN A 500 27.72 -6.45 -1.11
CA ASN A 500 26.95 -6.61 0.13
C ASN A 500 25.50 -7.10 -0.08
N ASN A 501 25.34 -8.18 -0.87
CA ASN A 501 24.12 -8.98 -0.97
C ASN A 501 24.21 -10.21 -0.04
N MET A 502 24.53 -10.01 1.25
CA MET A 502 24.46 -11.08 2.25
C MET A 502 23.04 -11.20 2.84
N ILE A 503 22.16 -11.81 2.05
CA ILE A 503 21.17 -12.75 2.60
C ILE A 503 21.43 -14.08 1.88
N THR A 504 22.34 -14.86 2.44
CA THR A 504 22.70 -16.21 1.96
C THR A 504 22.42 -17.21 3.05
N ASN A 505 21.31 -17.95 2.91
CA ASN A 505 21.14 -19.29 3.46
C ASN A 505 20.87 -20.21 2.28
N ASP A 506 21.59 -21.33 2.20
CA ASP A 506 21.62 -22.15 0.99
C ASP A 506 20.28 -22.80 0.66
N SER A 507 19.79 -22.52 -0.55
CA SER A 507 18.84 -23.35 -1.29
C SER A 507 19.17 -23.21 -2.78
N GLN A 508 19.45 -24.32 -3.46
CA GLN A 508 19.94 -24.30 -4.86
C GLN A 508 18.82 -24.13 -5.90
N GLU A 509 17.67 -23.57 -5.53
CA GLU A 509 16.49 -23.44 -6.39
C GLU A 509 16.18 -21.97 -6.67
N ASN A 510 16.12 -21.62 -7.97
CA ASN A 510 16.02 -20.24 -8.44
C ASN A 510 14.61 -19.64 -8.29
N HIS A 511 14.14 -19.48 -7.06
CA HIS A 511 12.96 -18.69 -6.72
C HIS A 511 13.38 -17.28 -6.25
N SER A 512 13.17 -16.28 -7.10
CA SER A 512 13.42 -14.88 -6.76
C SER A 512 12.35 -14.36 -5.79
N ILE A 513 12.53 -14.63 -4.49
CA ILE A 513 11.67 -14.12 -3.43
C ILE A 513 11.83 -12.60 -3.35
N ASP A 514 10.72 -11.86 -3.32
CA ASP A 514 10.73 -10.40 -3.28
C ASP A 514 11.33 -9.88 -1.97
N PHE A 515 11.99 -8.71 -2.00
CA PHE A 515 12.60 -8.11 -0.80
C PHE A 515 11.63 -8.06 0.39
N MET A 516 10.39 -7.62 0.17
CA MET A 516 9.38 -7.56 1.24
C MET A 516 8.78 -8.91 1.63
N ASP A 517 8.84 -9.93 0.78
CA ASP A 517 8.46 -11.29 1.19
C ASP A 517 9.46 -11.79 2.25
N ASN A 518 10.76 -11.59 2.02
CA ASN A 518 11.80 -11.91 3.00
C ASN A 518 11.63 -11.11 4.31
N ILE A 519 11.31 -9.82 4.25
CA ILE A 519 11.07 -8.98 5.44
C ILE A 519 9.85 -9.44 6.24
N ILE A 520 8.75 -9.85 5.58
CA ILE A 520 7.55 -10.33 6.28
C ILE A 520 7.79 -11.72 6.89
N ASN A 521 8.55 -12.59 6.21
CA ASN A 521 8.96 -13.89 6.74
C ASN A 521 9.88 -13.75 7.96
N GLU A 522 10.91 -12.90 7.87
CA GLU A 522 11.80 -12.54 8.99
C GLU A 522 11.01 -11.94 10.15
N ALA A 523 10.00 -11.09 9.89
CA ALA A 523 9.12 -10.59 10.95
C ALA A 523 8.32 -11.70 11.66
N GLY A 524 7.96 -12.77 10.94
CA GLY A 524 7.39 -13.98 11.52
C GLY A 524 8.37 -14.75 12.42
N GLU A 525 9.64 -14.84 12.02
CA GLU A 525 10.68 -15.46 12.87
C GLU A 525 11.06 -14.59 14.07
N LEU A 526 11.11 -13.27 13.93
CA LEU A 526 11.32 -12.34 15.04
C LEU A 526 10.15 -12.40 16.05
N TRP A 527 8.92 -12.57 15.56
CA TRP A 527 7.74 -12.87 16.40
C TRP A 527 7.90 -14.19 17.18
N ARG A 528 8.31 -15.28 16.50
CA ARG A 528 8.56 -16.58 17.15
C ARG A 528 9.71 -16.52 18.16
N LYS A 529 10.84 -15.89 17.81
CA LYS A 529 12.00 -15.67 18.68
C LYS A 529 11.61 -14.87 19.92
N TRP A 530 10.84 -13.79 19.77
CA TRP A 530 10.36 -13.01 20.91
C TRP A 530 9.45 -13.84 21.82
N LEU A 531 8.43 -14.50 21.26
CA LEU A 531 7.48 -15.31 22.03
C LEU A 531 8.18 -16.43 22.81
N TRP A 532 9.25 -17.01 22.26
CA TRP A 532 10.10 -17.97 22.97
C TRP A 532 10.89 -17.32 24.12
N LEU A 533 11.51 -16.15 23.90
CA LEU A 533 12.25 -15.40 24.92
C LEU A 533 11.39 -14.82 26.07
N GLU A 534 10.07 -14.67 25.90
CA GLU A 534 9.16 -14.35 27.02
C GLU A 534 8.70 -15.62 27.77
N ASN A 535 8.82 -16.81 27.17
CA ASN A 535 8.40 -18.08 27.79
C ASN A 535 9.52 -18.75 28.63
N GLU A 536 10.77 -18.28 28.51
CA GLU A 536 11.90 -18.72 29.34
C GLU A 536 12.13 -17.83 30.59
N GLN A 537 11.22 -16.88 30.88
CA GLN A 537 11.33 -15.88 31.96
C GLN A 537 10.24 -16.02 33.03
#